data_AF-A0A961CCM7-F1
#
_entry.id   AF-A0A961CCM7-F1
#
_cell.length_a   1.000
_cell.length_b   1.000
_cell.length_c   1.000
_cell.angle_alpha   90.00
_cell.angle_beta   90.00
_cell.angle_gamma   90.00
#
_symmetry.space_group_name_H-M   'P 1'
#
loop_
_entity.id
_entity.type
_entity.pdbx_description
1 polymer ?
#
loop_
_entity_poly.entity_id
_entity_poly.type
_entity_poly.pdbx_seq_one_letter_code
_entity_poly.pdbx_strand_id
1 'polypeptide(L)'
;YKACGFMVVGIVDHAAHTRDLYRLRGLRHRLPVVAGAAAVAGASMAAIPLTFGFVGKEVAIEALLHGSGTAAVVLLVALVAFSAMTAAAVWRFWQGAFTDGPPPPPGIEVREPVDPATVHTPALATVAPAVLLAAAGAVLGVVPALIDPLVSAAAVAVDPAAAGYALHVITFGPALALSLAALVLAGGLVAAARPIAALQQRLVRPWTAATAFRSTVAGLLLAANAVVGVVQSGSLPQYLGVILVTAAVAPGLLLIGSSWFPADAVWAESPLQLATVVAVVACALGVVLVRRRFAAVMILGAVGYVVGVLFIAYDAPDLALTQFLVETVIVVAFVLVLRRLPDRFDIVRWRMREAWQIGVSVIVGVTVFGFLLASGGPAPQTPTDAMVARAGPDGGGANVVNVILTDIRALDTLGEITVVAVAALGVLALTALLRPRRDGDDAPTGTEAPAAAPPPFLDAVPSSVLDAAVRVTFPIVMVLALFLLLSGHDAPGGGFVAGLVAAAGLVLRAVAQPDAPPLRWERVDLLVGGGLLVAVGVAAASWPLGTDVLDMGAVSATIPILGTVKIGGALVFDLGVFAVVLGTMVAILHGLGRRRLPGPPGTTPTGTAPPLRKETSP
;
A
#
# COMPACT_ATOMS: atom_id res chain seq x y z
N TYR A 1 -2.60 23.78 48.41
CA TYR A 1 -3.77 22.96 48.82
C TYR A 1 -3.94 21.65 48.02
N LYS A 2 -3.93 21.63 46.68
CA LYS A 2 -4.25 20.41 45.90
C LYS A 2 -3.27 19.24 46.14
N ALA A 3 -1.97 19.53 46.20
CA ALA A 3 -0.95 18.54 46.56
C ALA A 3 -1.18 17.95 47.97
N CYS A 4 -1.44 18.80 48.97
CA CYS A 4 -1.85 18.36 50.31
C CYS A 4 -3.11 17.48 50.27
N GLY A 5 -4.11 17.83 49.45
CA GLY A 5 -5.34 17.04 49.28
C GLY A 5 -5.06 15.63 48.75
N PHE A 6 -4.21 15.49 47.73
CA PHE A 6 -3.80 14.18 47.23
C PHE A 6 -3.03 13.37 48.28
N MET A 7 -2.12 14.00 49.02
CA MET A 7 -1.40 13.33 50.10
C MET A 7 -2.34 12.87 51.21
N VAL A 8 -3.31 13.71 51.63
CA VAL A 8 -4.36 13.33 52.58
C VAL A 8 -5.16 12.12 52.09
N VAL A 9 -5.61 12.12 50.83
CA VAL A 9 -6.35 10.98 50.27
C VAL A 9 -5.48 9.73 50.23
N GLY A 10 -4.21 9.84 49.88
CA GLY A 10 -3.25 8.73 49.91
C GLY A 10 -3.00 8.18 51.32
N ILE A 11 -2.89 9.05 52.32
CA ILE A 11 -2.74 8.67 53.73
C ILE A 11 -3.99 7.94 54.22
N VAL A 12 -5.17 8.47 53.91
CA VAL A 12 -6.46 7.86 54.30
C VAL A 12 -6.64 6.51 53.62
N ASP A 13 -6.33 6.39 52.33
CA ASP A 13 -6.38 5.13 51.60
C ASP A 13 -5.41 4.09 52.17
N HIS A 14 -4.20 4.52 52.49
CA HIS A 14 -3.23 3.64 53.13
C HIS A 14 -3.71 3.18 54.51
N ALA A 15 -4.24 4.10 55.34
CA ALA A 15 -4.65 3.84 56.72
C ALA A 15 -5.97 3.07 56.86
N ALA A 16 -6.91 3.26 55.94
CA ALA A 16 -8.26 2.69 55.98
C ALA A 16 -8.52 1.64 54.89
N HIS A 17 -7.54 1.38 54.01
CA HIS A 17 -7.62 0.45 52.87
C HIS A 17 -8.81 0.70 51.92
N THR A 18 -9.30 1.94 51.84
CA THR A 18 -10.38 2.35 50.95
C THR A 18 -10.36 3.86 50.71
N ARG A 19 -10.80 4.28 49.51
CA ARG A 19 -11.09 5.68 49.15
C ARG A 19 -12.57 5.98 49.05
N ASP A 20 -13.42 4.99 49.30
CA ASP A 20 -14.86 5.13 49.19
C ASP A 20 -15.39 6.02 50.33
N LEU A 21 -15.83 7.23 49.95
CA LEU A 21 -16.34 8.24 50.88
C LEU A 21 -17.54 7.76 51.70
N TYR A 22 -18.31 6.79 51.21
CA TYR A 22 -19.47 6.27 51.94
C TYR A 22 -19.11 5.22 53.00
N ARG A 23 -17.90 4.65 52.94
CA ARG A 23 -17.38 3.67 53.90
C ARG A 23 -16.54 4.32 55.00
N LEU A 24 -15.91 5.46 54.71
CA LEU A 24 -15.12 6.22 55.67
C LEU A 24 -16.06 6.95 56.65
N ARG A 25 -15.86 6.79 57.96
CA ARG A 25 -16.64 7.50 58.99
C ARG A 25 -15.77 7.86 60.20
N GLY A 26 -15.97 9.06 60.74
CA GLY A 26 -15.46 9.45 62.05
C GLY A 26 -13.93 9.54 62.17
N LEU A 27 -13.19 9.62 61.05
CA LEU A 27 -11.72 9.56 61.06
C LEU A 27 -11.05 10.70 61.83
N ARG A 28 -11.72 11.82 62.14
CA ARG A 28 -11.14 12.92 62.90
C ARG A 28 -10.59 12.51 64.27
N HIS A 29 -11.16 11.47 64.88
CA HIS A 29 -10.72 11.00 66.20
C HIS A 29 -9.47 10.10 66.10
N ARG A 30 -9.32 9.36 65.00
CA ARG A 30 -8.20 8.45 64.76
C ARG A 30 -7.02 9.10 64.06
N LEU A 31 -7.29 10.06 63.18
CA LEU A 31 -6.31 10.79 62.37
C LEU A 31 -6.49 12.31 62.53
N PRO A 32 -6.37 12.87 63.76
CA PRO A 32 -6.67 14.29 64.01
C PRO A 32 -5.76 15.24 63.23
N VAL A 33 -4.47 14.89 63.10
CA VAL A 33 -3.50 15.70 62.34
C VAL A 33 -3.82 15.71 60.85
N VAL A 34 -4.21 14.55 60.29
CA VAL A 34 -4.61 14.44 58.87
C VAL A 34 -5.92 15.18 58.63
N ALA A 35 -6.89 15.08 59.55
CA ALA A 35 -8.14 15.82 59.49
C ALA A 35 -7.93 17.34 59.53
N GLY A 36 -6.99 17.82 60.35
CA GLY A 36 -6.58 19.22 60.41
C GLY A 36 -5.91 19.68 59.11
N ALA A 37 -4.95 18.91 58.58
CA ALA A 37 -4.33 19.21 57.29
C ALA A 37 -5.36 19.24 56.15
N ALA A 38 -6.31 18.30 56.15
CA ALA A 38 -7.42 18.25 55.22
C ALA A 38 -8.36 19.46 55.35
N ALA A 39 -8.63 19.91 56.57
CA ALA A 39 -9.45 21.10 56.83
C ALA A 39 -8.78 22.37 56.29
N VAL A 40 -7.48 22.56 56.55
CA VAL A 40 -6.74 23.73 56.07
C VAL A 40 -6.60 23.72 54.54
N ALA A 41 -6.26 22.57 53.95
CA ALA A 41 -6.20 22.43 52.49
C ALA A 41 -7.59 22.62 51.85
N GLY A 42 -8.63 22.10 52.49
CA GLY A 42 -10.02 22.28 52.07
C GLY A 42 -10.47 23.73 52.15
N ALA A 43 -10.21 24.41 53.27
CA ALA A 43 -10.50 25.83 53.46
C ALA A 43 -9.81 26.69 52.39
N SER A 44 -8.54 26.39 52.10
CA SER A 44 -7.81 27.03 50.99
C SER A 44 -8.45 26.74 49.63
N MET A 45 -8.83 25.49 49.32
CA MET A 45 -9.49 25.17 48.05
C MET A 45 -10.89 25.79 47.92
N ALA A 46 -11.62 25.89 49.04
CA ALA A 46 -12.92 26.54 49.14
C ALA A 46 -12.82 28.08 49.08
N ALA A 47 -11.61 28.65 49.23
CA ALA A 47 -11.38 30.09 49.36
C ALA A 47 -12.10 30.69 50.57
N ILE A 48 -11.89 30.10 51.75
CA ILE A 48 -12.29 30.72 53.02
C ILE A 48 -11.31 31.86 53.33
N PRO A 49 -11.77 33.03 53.83
CA PRO A 49 -10.90 34.14 54.21
C PRO A 49 -9.70 33.69 55.08
N LEU A 50 -8.56 34.38 54.91
CA LEU A 50 -7.28 34.06 55.58
C LEU A 50 -6.60 32.77 55.11
N THR A 51 -6.96 32.25 53.94
CA THR A 51 -6.27 31.11 53.31
C THR A 51 -5.69 31.51 51.95
N PHE A 52 -4.60 30.86 51.54
CA PHE A 52 -3.92 31.23 50.29
C PHE A 52 -4.81 31.12 49.04
N GLY A 53 -5.77 30.20 49.04
CA GLY A 53 -6.69 30.06 47.92
C GLY A 53 -7.80 31.13 47.89
N PHE A 54 -8.04 31.82 49.01
CA PHE A 54 -8.88 33.03 49.02
C PHE A 54 -8.21 34.17 48.28
N VAL A 55 -6.93 34.45 48.60
CA VAL A 55 -6.13 35.47 47.91
C VAL A 55 -6.17 35.25 46.39
N GLY A 56 -5.84 34.05 45.91
CA GLY A 56 -5.83 33.77 44.47
C GLY A 56 -7.20 33.89 43.79
N LYS A 57 -8.31 33.53 44.47
CA LYS A 57 -9.66 33.70 43.90
C LYS A 57 -10.13 35.14 43.94
N GLU A 58 -9.76 35.89 44.98
CA GLU A 58 -10.10 37.30 45.10
C GLU A 58 -9.43 38.12 44.00
N VAL A 59 -8.14 37.88 43.71
CA VAL A 59 -7.44 38.49 42.56
C VAL A 59 -8.15 38.16 41.24
N ALA A 60 -8.56 36.90 41.03
CA ALA A 60 -9.25 36.49 39.80
C ALA A 60 -10.64 37.15 39.64
N ILE A 61 -11.39 37.28 40.74
CA ILE A 61 -12.67 37.99 40.77
C ILE A 61 -12.46 39.48 40.53
N GLU A 62 -11.47 40.09 41.17
CA GLU A 62 -11.13 41.50 41.01
C GLU A 62 -10.72 41.83 39.57
N ALA A 63 -9.90 40.98 38.94
CA ALA A 63 -9.51 41.11 37.54
C ALA A 63 -10.73 41.05 36.59
N LEU A 64 -11.68 40.13 36.84
CA LEU A 64 -12.89 40.00 36.02
C LEU A 64 -13.90 41.13 36.27
N LEU A 65 -13.92 41.74 37.46
CA LEU A 65 -14.76 42.90 37.79
C LEU A 65 -14.33 44.16 37.03
N HIS A 66 -13.02 44.32 36.80
CA HIS A 66 -12.47 45.42 36.00
C HIS A 66 -12.45 45.11 34.51
N GLY A 67 -12.76 43.88 34.11
CA GLY A 67 -12.86 43.47 32.71
C GLY A 67 -14.11 44.04 32.04
N SER A 68 -13.95 44.60 30.84
CA SER A 68 -15.07 45.10 30.04
C SER A 68 -15.68 44.02 29.13
N GLY A 69 -17.00 44.02 28.99
CA GLY A 69 -17.72 43.23 28.00
C GLY A 69 -18.47 42.00 28.55
N THR A 70 -19.28 41.39 27.69
CA THR A 70 -20.16 40.26 28.07
C THR A 70 -19.39 39.01 28.49
N ALA A 71 -18.22 38.75 27.89
CA ALA A 71 -17.37 37.62 28.25
C ALA A 71 -16.87 37.71 29.70
N ALA A 72 -16.46 38.90 30.15
CA ALA A 72 -16.00 39.12 31.53
C ALA A 72 -17.12 38.84 32.54
N VAL A 73 -18.34 39.30 32.26
CA VAL A 73 -19.51 39.04 33.10
C VAL A 73 -19.84 37.54 33.15
N VAL A 74 -19.84 36.85 32.01
CA VAL A 74 -20.11 35.41 31.95
C VAL A 74 -19.05 34.62 32.73
N LEU A 75 -17.77 34.96 32.55
CA LEU A 75 -16.66 34.33 33.27
C LEU A 75 -16.74 34.60 34.77
N LEU A 76 -17.13 35.81 35.18
CA LEU A 76 -17.29 36.16 36.59
C LEU A 76 -18.40 35.33 37.24
N VAL A 77 -19.58 35.28 36.61
CA VAL A 77 -20.71 34.46 37.09
C VAL A 77 -20.33 32.99 37.15
N ALA A 78 -19.67 32.48 36.11
CA ALA A 78 -19.18 31.11 36.07
C ALA A 78 -18.16 30.84 37.19
N LEU A 79 -17.19 31.75 37.40
CA LEU A 79 -16.16 31.62 38.44
C LEU A 79 -16.78 31.58 39.84
N VAL A 80 -17.76 32.44 40.13
CA VAL A 80 -18.49 32.46 41.42
C VAL A 80 -19.27 31.16 41.59
N ALA A 81 -19.99 30.71 40.56
CA ALA A 81 -20.76 29.46 40.60
C ALA A 81 -19.85 28.22 40.79
N PHE A 82 -18.75 28.12 40.06
CA PHE A 82 -17.77 27.04 40.20
C PHE A 82 -17.06 27.09 41.55
N SER A 83 -16.82 28.29 42.09
CA SER A 83 -16.27 28.45 43.43
C SER A 83 -17.22 27.93 44.50
N ALA A 84 -18.51 28.23 44.38
CA ALA A 84 -19.55 27.68 45.26
C ALA A 84 -19.63 26.15 45.18
N MET A 85 -19.62 25.59 43.96
CA MET A 85 -19.59 24.13 43.76
C MET A 85 -18.33 23.47 44.34
N THR A 86 -17.17 24.12 44.16
CA THR A 86 -15.90 23.63 44.70
C THR A 86 -15.93 23.61 46.23
N ALA A 87 -16.41 24.68 46.86
CA ALA A 87 -16.55 24.75 48.31
C ALA A 87 -17.53 23.70 48.84
N ALA A 88 -18.67 23.49 48.17
CA ALA A 88 -19.62 22.44 48.52
C ALA A 88 -19.03 21.03 48.37
N ALA A 89 -18.26 20.76 47.31
CA ALA A 89 -17.61 19.48 47.08
C ALA A 89 -16.52 19.18 48.12
N VAL A 90 -15.71 20.19 48.47
CA VAL A 90 -14.68 20.08 49.51
C VAL A 90 -15.30 19.85 50.88
N TRP A 91 -16.37 20.57 51.21
CA TRP A 91 -17.12 20.32 52.44
C TRP A 91 -17.66 18.89 52.49
N ARG A 92 -18.29 18.42 51.40
CA ARG A 92 -18.80 17.04 51.31
C ARG A 92 -17.69 16.01 51.49
N PHE A 93 -16.52 16.23 50.90
CA PHE A 93 -15.35 15.38 51.10
C PHE A 93 -14.90 15.35 52.57
N TRP A 94 -14.70 16.54 53.18
CA TRP A 94 -14.21 16.62 54.55
C TRP A 94 -15.22 16.04 55.55
N GLN A 95 -16.51 16.39 55.39
CA GLN A 95 -17.59 15.85 56.20
C GLN A 95 -17.71 14.34 56.04
N GLY A 96 -17.71 13.82 54.80
CA GLY A 96 -17.84 12.39 54.54
C GLY A 96 -16.68 11.57 55.11
N ALA A 97 -15.44 12.04 54.95
CA ALA A 97 -14.27 11.28 55.40
C ALA A 97 -14.01 11.38 56.91
N PHE A 98 -14.21 12.55 57.52
CA PHE A 98 -13.72 12.82 58.89
C PHE A 98 -14.83 12.92 59.95
N THR A 99 -16.10 13.02 59.55
CA THR A 99 -17.26 12.96 60.46
C THR A 99 -18.11 11.72 60.16
N ASP A 100 -19.26 11.57 60.79
CA ASP A 100 -20.17 10.44 60.50
C ASP A 100 -20.81 10.55 59.10
N GLY A 101 -20.65 11.70 58.45
CA GLY A 101 -21.08 11.95 57.07
C GLY A 101 -22.60 12.00 56.91
N PRO A 102 -23.10 12.57 55.82
CA PRO A 102 -24.50 12.39 55.44
C PRO A 102 -24.74 10.94 54.98
N PRO A 103 -25.96 10.38 55.17
CA PRO A 103 -26.29 9.05 54.66
C PRO A 103 -26.16 9.02 53.12
N PRO A 104 -25.84 7.85 52.54
CA PRO A 104 -25.72 7.70 51.10
C PRO A 104 -27.03 8.07 50.39
N PRO A 105 -26.96 8.59 49.15
CA PRO A 105 -28.13 8.80 48.31
C PRO A 105 -28.95 7.51 48.16
N PRO A 106 -30.28 7.60 47.99
CA PRO A 106 -31.12 6.45 47.65
C PRO A 106 -30.59 5.71 46.41
N GLY A 107 -30.59 4.37 46.45
CA GLY A 107 -30.19 3.53 45.33
C GLY A 107 -28.68 3.25 45.21
N ILE A 108 -27.84 3.72 46.14
CA ILE A 108 -26.43 3.33 46.21
C ILE A 108 -26.28 2.24 47.27
N GLU A 109 -25.94 1.02 46.85
CA GLU A 109 -25.52 -0.04 47.76
C GLU A 109 -24.17 0.33 48.37
N VAL A 110 -24.12 0.50 49.70
CA VAL A 110 -22.88 0.78 50.42
C VAL A 110 -22.45 -0.47 51.14
N ARG A 111 -21.20 -0.89 50.89
CA ARG A 111 -20.53 -1.96 51.67
C ARG A 111 -20.35 -1.51 53.12
N GLU A 112 -20.09 -2.44 54.02
CA GLU A 112 -19.94 -2.14 55.45
C GLU A 112 -18.95 -0.98 55.71
N PRO A 113 -19.30 -0.03 56.60
CA PRO A 113 -18.42 1.05 57.03
C PRO A 113 -17.13 0.49 57.60
N VAL A 114 -16.02 1.20 57.41
CA VAL A 114 -14.75 0.85 58.04
C VAL A 114 -14.87 1.08 59.54
N ASP A 115 -14.53 0.07 60.35
CA ASP A 115 -14.41 0.24 61.79
C ASP A 115 -13.22 1.16 62.09
N PRO A 116 -13.43 2.34 62.72
CA PRO A 116 -12.35 3.24 63.09
C PRO A 116 -11.28 2.59 63.98
N ALA A 117 -11.59 1.50 64.69
CA ALA A 117 -10.62 0.73 65.45
C ALA A 117 -9.54 0.06 64.60
N THR A 118 -9.89 -0.31 63.37
CA THR A 118 -9.02 -1.01 62.41
C THR A 118 -8.12 -0.06 61.61
N VAL A 119 -8.37 1.26 61.69
CA VAL A 119 -7.57 2.28 61.00
C VAL A 119 -6.23 2.44 61.71
N HIS A 120 -5.14 2.10 61.03
CA HIS A 120 -3.81 2.23 61.61
C HIS A 120 -3.32 3.68 61.61
N THR A 121 -2.48 4.00 62.59
CA THR A 121 -1.85 5.31 62.69
C THR A 121 -0.67 5.41 61.72
N PRO A 122 -0.70 6.30 60.72
CA PRO A 122 0.38 6.45 59.76
C PRO A 122 1.61 7.06 60.42
N ALA A 123 2.79 6.65 59.97
CA ALA A 123 4.06 7.20 60.45
C ALA A 123 4.15 8.71 60.19
N LEU A 124 4.86 9.43 61.07
CA LEU A 124 5.04 10.88 60.95
C LEU A 124 5.63 11.28 59.60
N ALA A 125 6.57 10.50 59.05
CA ALA A 125 7.18 10.76 57.75
C ALA A 125 6.15 10.78 56.60
N THR A 126 5.08 9.99 56.70
CA THR A 126 4.00 9.94 55.69
C THR A 126 3.07 11.14 55.83
N VAL A 127 2.86 11.65 57.05
CA VAL A 127 1.93 12.76 57.34
C VAL A 127 2.60 14.13 57.20
N ALA A 128 3.89 14.23 57.52
CA ALA A 128 4.63 15.49 57.59
C ALA A 128 4.56 16.32 56.30
N PRO A 129 4.72 15.75 55.09
CA PRO A 129 4.61 16.55 53.86
C PRO A 129 3.24 17.20 53.67
N ALA A 130 2.16 16.49 54.01
CA ALA A 130 0.80 17.03 53.93
C ALA A 130 0.62 18.18 54.93
N VAL A 131 1.07 18.00 56.17
CA VAL A 131 1.00 19.03 57.21
C VAL A 131 1.83 20.26 56.85
N LEU A 132 3.04 20.07 56.33
CA LEU A 132 3.91 21.17 55.87
C LEU A 132 3.23 21.98 54.76
N LEU A 133 2.61 21.32 53.78
CA LEU A 133 1.89 22.00 52.70
C LEU A 133 0.61 22.69 53.18
N ALA A 134 -0.09 22.12 54.16
CA ALA A 134 -1.23 22.77 54.80
C ALA A 134 -0.79 24.02 55.57
N ALA A 135 0.26 23.90 56.39
CA ALA A 135 0.84 25.01 57.15
C ALA A 135 1.33 26.13 56.22
N ALA A 136 2.06 25.79 55.16
CA ALA A 136 2.49 26.75 54.14
C ALA A 136 1.29 27.48 53.51
N GLY A 137 0.21 26.75 53.17
CA GLY A 137 -1.01 27.36 52.62
C GLY A 137 -1.76 28.26 53.61
N ALA A 138 -1.68 28.00 54.92
CA ALA A 138 -2.23 28.87 55.95
C ALA A 138 -1.36 30.13 56.13
N VAL A 139 -0.04 29.96 56.26
CA VAL A 139 0.91 31.07 56.43
C VAL A 139 0.87 32.01 55.25
N LEU A 140 0.89 31.49 54.01
CA LEU A 140 0.79 32.31 52.80
C LEU A 140 -0.59 32.97 52.63
N GLY A 141 -1.63 32.43 53.26
CA GLY A 141 -2.95 33.06 53.29
C GLY A 141 -3.01 34.27 54.22
N VAL A 142 -2.32 34.21 55.36
CA VAL A 142 -2.26 35.30 56.35
C VAL A 142 -1.20 36.33 55.96
N VAL A 143 -0.09 35.91 55.35
CA VAL A 143 1.02 36.77 54.93
C VAL A 143 1.37 36.55 53.45
N PRO A 144 0.53 37.01 52.50
CA PRO A 144 0.78 36.88 51.06
C PRO A 144 2.04 37.60 50.60
N ALA A 145 2.48 38.63 51.34
CA ALA A 145 3.71 39.38 51.09
C ALA A 145 4.97 38.49 50.99
N LEU A 146 4.95 37.29 51.59
CA LEU A 146 6.07 36.34 51.49
C LEU A 146 6.28 35.80 50.07
N ILE A 147 5.22 35.72 49.26
CA ILE A 147 5.28 35.20 47.87
C ILE A 147 5.02 36.27 46.82
N ASP A 148 4.53 37.44 47.24
CA ASP A 148 4.20 38.57 46.37
C ASP A 148 5.33 38.98 45.40
N PRO A 149 6.61 39.10 45.81
CA PRO A 149 7.69 39.46 44.87
C PRO A 149 7.85 38.46 43.73
N LEU A 150 7.70 37.16 44.02
CA LEU A 150 7.80 36.09 43.03
C LEU A 150 6.60 36.10 42.08
N VAL A 151 5.39 36.25 42.63
CA VAL A 151 4.15 36.30 41.83
C VAL A 151 4.11 37.55 40.96
N SER A 152 4.48 38.71 41.51
CA SER A 152 4.54 39.99 40.80
C SER A 152 5.56 39.93 39.66
N ALA A 153 6.78 39.43 39.90
CA ALA A 153 7.79 39.25 38.86
C ALA A 153 7.29 38.33 37.73
N ALA A 154 6.63 37.22 38.08
CA ALA A 154 6.04 36.31 37.09
C ALA A 154 4.88 36.96 36.32
N ALA A 155 4.02 37.73 36.98
CA ALA A 155 2.90 38.43 36.35
C ALA A 155 3.39 39.51 35.38
N VAL A 156 4.35 40.34 35.79
CA VAL A 156 4.96 41.39 34.95
C VAL A 156 5.69 40.80 33.74
N ALA A 157 6.28 39.62 33.88
CA ALA A 157 6.91 38.91 32.77
C ALA A 157 5.90 38.40 31.72
N VAL A 158 4.67 38.07 32.14
CA VAL A 158 3.58 37.65 31.23
C VAL A 158 2.87 38.86 30.63
N ASP A 159 2.58 39.87 31.45
CA ASP A 159 1.93 41.11 31.05
C ASP A 159 2.53 42.30 31.83
N PRO A 160 3.27 43.22 31.17
CA PRO A 160 3.83 44.40 31.81
C PRO A 160 2.79 45.28 32.51
N ALA A 161 1.51 45.22 32.12
CA ALA A 161 0.42 45.95 32.77
C ALA A 161 0.11 45.46 34.20
N ALA A 162 0.63 44.29 34.60
CA ALA A 162 0.53 43.79 35.96
C ALA A 162 1.46 44.51 36.97
N ALA A 163 2.32 45.42 36.49
CA ALA A 163 3.24 46.16 37.34
C ALA A 163 2.49 47.02 38.38
N GLY A 164 2.85 46.85 39.65
CA GLY A 164 2.26 47.61 40.77
C GLY A 164 1.07 46.94 41.47
N TYR A 165 0.62 45.77 41.02
CA TYR A 165 -0.37 44.98 41.77
C TYR A 165 0.31 44.21 42.91
N ALA A 166 -0.26 44.29 44.12
CA ALA A 166 0.23 43.61 45.31
C ALA A 166 -0.83 42.63 45.84
N LEU A 167 -0.38 41.46 46.29
CA LEU A 167 -1.26 40.48 46.93
C LEU A 167 -1.71 40.98 48.30
N HIS A 168 -3.02 41.21 48.43
CA HIS A 168 -3.66 41.56 49.70
C HIS A 168 -4.24 40.33 50.42
N VAL A 169 -4.26 40.38 51.75
CA VAL A 169 -4.84 39.32 52.59
C VAL A 169 -6.36 39.27 52.42
N ILE A 170 -6.98 40.45 52.42
CA ILE A 170 -8.41 40.69 52.18
C ILE A 170 -8.53 42.04 51.48
N THR A 171 -9.21 42.07 50.33
CA THR A 171 -9.54 43.31 49.61
C THR A 171 -10.98 43.72 49.91
N PHE A 172 -11.17 44.74 50.75
CA PHE A 172 -12.52 45.23 51.04
C PHE A 172 -13.17 45.83 49.78
N GLY A 173 -14.22 45.19 49.28
CA GLY A 173 -14.89 45.63 48.06
C GLY A 173 -15.86 44.60 47.47
N PRO A 174 -16.30 44.82 46.21
CA PRO A 174 -17.20 43.91 45.52
C PRO A 174 -16.61 42.50 45.33
N ALA A 175 -15.29 42.36 45.22
CA ALA A 175 -14.63 41.06 45.10
C ALA A 175 -14.82 40.20 46.37
N LEU A 176 -14.66 40.79 47.55
CA LEU A 176 -14.97 40.14 48.83
C LEU A 176 -16.45 39.76 48.91
N ALA A 177 -17.37 40.65 48.52
CA ALA A 177 -18.80 40.36 48.54
C ALA A 177 -19.16 39.15 47.67
N LEU A 178 -18.58 39.04 46.46
CA LEU A 178 -18.78 37.89 45.57
C LEU A 178 -18.14 36.60 46.11
N SER A 179 -16.99 36.71 46.79
CA SER A 179 -16.33 35.57 47.43
C SER A 179 -17.16 35.03 48.61
N LEU A 180 -17.71 35.91 49.44
CA LEU A 180 -18.63 35.54 50.51
C LEU A 180 -19.95 34.99 49.94
N ALA A 181 -20.47 35.58 48.87
CA ALA A 181 -21.65 35.06 48.17
C ALA A 181 -21.41 33.64 47.65
N ALA A 182 -20.22 33.34 47.10
CA ALA A 182 -19.87 31.98 46.69
C ALA A 182 -19.91 30.98 47.87
N LEU A 183 -19.45 31.38 49.06
CA LEU A 183 -19.52 30.54 50.27
C LEU A 183 -20.95 30.34 50.77
N VAL A 184 -21.78 31.39 50.73
CA VAL A 184 -23.22 31.28 51.07
C VAL A 184 -23.94 30.35 50.08
N LEU A 185 -23.67 30.51 48.78
CA LEU A 185 -24.19 29.63 47.73
C LEU A 185 -23.71 28.18 47.94
N ALA A 186 -22.46 27.97 48.34
CA ALA A 186 -21.95 26.65 48.69
C ALA A 186 -22.74 26.03 49.86
N GLY A 187 -23.01 26.80 50.91
CA GLY A 187 -23.87 26.38 52.03
C GLY A 187 -25.27 25.98 51.55
N GLY A 188 -25.87 26.76 50.65
CA GLY A 188 -27.13 26.43 49.99
C GLY A 188 -27.08 25.12 49.18
N LEU A 189 -26.02 24.91 48.40
CA LEU A 189 -25.80 23.67 47.64
C LEU A 189 -25.64 22.45 48.55
N VAL A 190 -24.94 22.60 49.68
CA VAL A 190 -24.79 21.54 50.69
C VAL A 190 -26.14 21.21 51.33
N ALA A 191 -26.92 22.22 51.72
CA ALA A 191 -28.26 22.03 52.28
C ALA A 191 -29.22 21.35 51.28
N ALA A 192 -29.11 21.72 50.00
CA ALA A 192 -29.89 21.17 48.91
C ALA A 192 -29.28 19.88 48.29
N ALA A 193 -28.25 19.28 48.89
CA ALA A 193 -27.53 18.16 48.27
C ALA A 193 -28.42 16.94 47.97
N ARG A 194 -29.41 16.64 48.82
CA ARG A 194 -30.35 15.51 48.61
C ARG A 194 -31.27 15.72 47.41
N PRO A 195 -32.05 16.82 47.31
CA PRO A 195 -32.89 17.05 46.14
C PRO A 195 -32.06 17.20 44.86
N ILE A 196 -30.86 17.80 44.93
CA ILE A 196 -29.94 17.87 43.78
C ILE A 196 -29.50 16.48 43.33
N ALA A 197 -29.10 15.59 44.26
CA ALA A 197 -28.71 14.23 43.92
C ALA A 197 -29.87 13.43 43.30
N ALA A 198 -31.08 13.55 43.84
CA ALA A 198 -32.27 12.91 43.28
C ALA A 198 -32.60 13.42 41.87
N LEU A 199 -32.43 14.73 41.61
CA LEU A 199 -32.59 15.30 40.28
C LEU A 199 -31.51 14.81 39.32
N GLN A 200 -30.24 14.74 39.76
CA GLN A 200 -29.13 14.23 38.96
C GLN A 200 -29.32 12.76 38.57
N GLN A 201 -29.88 11.93 39.46
CA GLN A 201 -30.20 10.53 39.15
C GLN A 201 -31.34 10.38 38.13
N ARG A 202 -32.26 11.34 38.06
CA ARG A 202 -33.31 11.38 37.02
C ARG A 202 -32.78 11.84 35.66
N LEU A 203 -31.71 12.62 35.65
CA LEU A 203 -31.07 13.12 34.43
C LEU A 203 -30.11 12.05 33.89
N VAL A 204 -30.59 11.24 32.96
CA VAL A 204 -29.73 10.30 32.21
C VAL A 204 -28.68 11.10 31.44
N ARG A 205 -27.40 10.80 31.65
CA ARG A 205 -26.29 11.37 30.89
C ARG A 205 -25.74 10.31 29.92
N PRO A 206 -26.31 10.16 28.72
CA PRO A 206 -25.84 9.16 27.76
C PRO A 206 -24.43 9.46 27.25
N TRP A 207 -24.02 10.73 27.30
CA TRP A 207 -22.72 11.18 26.82
C TRP A 207 -21.79 11.53 27.98
N THR A 208 -20.67 10.83 28.02
CA THR A 208 -19.51 11.12 28.86
C THR A 208 -18.31 11.30 27.94
N ALA A 209 -17.28 12.02 28.38
CA ALA A 209 -16.05 12.16 27.58
C ALA A 209 -15.46 10.79 27.18
N ALA A 210 -15.57 9.78 28.07
CA ALA A 210 -15.13 8.42 27.79
C ALA A 210 -15.99 7.70 26.76
N THR A 211 -17.33 7.87 26.79
CA THR A 211 -18.20 7.29 25.75
C THR A 211 -18.00 7.98 24.41
N ALA A 212 -17.87 9.32 24.39
CA ALA A 212 -17.56 10.07 23.18
C ALA A 212 -16.22 9.63 22.56
N PHE A 213 -15.16 9.54 23.36
CA PHE A 213 -13.85 9.07 22.90
C PHE A 213 -13.95 7.66 22.29
N ARG A 214 -14.58 6.71 22.99
CA ARG A 214 -14.74 5.34 22.49
C ARG A 214 -15.58 5.28 21.23
N SER A 215 -16.67 6.04 21.13
CA SER A 215 -17.51 6.06 19.93
C SER A 215 -16.78 6.68 18.74
N THR A 216 -15.94 7.69 18.95
CA THR A 216 -15.11 8.28 17.89
C THR A 216 -14.10 7.27 17.37
N VAL A 217 -13.39 6.57 18.25
CA VAL A 217 -12.44 5.53 17.84
C VAL A 217 -13.15 4.39 17.11
N ALA A 218 -14.30 3.93 17.61
CA ALA A 218 -15.09 2.90 16.95
C ALA A 218 -15.57 3.35 15.56
N GLY A 219 -16.07 4.58 15.45
CA GLY A 219 -16.47 5.18 14.17
C GLY A 219 -15.32 5.25 13.16
N LEU A 220 -14.13 5.63 13.61
CA LEU A 220 -12.92 5.66 12.78
C LEU A 220 -12.58 4.26 12.25
N LEU A 221 -12.63 3.24 13.11
CA LEU A 221 -12.33 1.86 12.71
C LEU A 221 -13.38 1.30 11.74
N LEU A 222 -14.66 1.60 11.95
CA LEU A 222 -15.72 1.22 11.02
C LEU A 222 -15.54 1.90 9.65
N ALA A 223 -15.19 3.19 9.64
CA ALA A 223 -14.88 3.90 8.41
C ALA A 223 -13.67 3.31 7.70
N ALA A 224 -12.61 2.96 8.44
CA ALA A 224 -11.43 2.31 7.89
C ALA A 224 -11.77 0.96 7.23
N ASN A 225 -12.57 0.13 7.90
CA ASN A 225 -13.04 -1.14 7.35
C ASN A 225 -13.89 -0.96 6.10
N ALA A 226 -14.76 0.07 6.06
CA ALA A 226 -15.55 0.38 4.88
C ALA A 226 -14.65 0.80 3.69
N VAL A 227 -13.64 1.64 3.94
CA VAL A 227 -12.67 2.06 2.91
C VAL A 227 -11.88 0.86 2.39
N VAL A 228 -11.38 0.00 3.27
CA VAL A 228 -10.64 -1.22 2.87
C VAL A 228 -11.53 -2.15 2.05
N GLY A 229 -12.80 -2.34 2.45
CA GLY A 229 -13.75 -3.16 1.70
C GLY A 229 -14.01 -2.66 0.28
N VAL A 230 -13.92 -1.34 0.05
CA VAL A 230 -14.05 -0.73 -1.28
C VAL A 230 -12.74 -0.80 -2.07
N VAL A 231 -11.62 -0.44 -1.45
CA VAL A 231 -10.32 -0.30 -2.13
C VAL A 231 -9.63 -1.65 -2.36
N GLN A 232 -9.73 -2.58 -1.41
CA GLN A 232 -9.09 -3.90 -1.45
C GLN A 232 -10.11 -5.01 -1.67
N SER A 233 -10.88 -4.92 -2.75
CA SER A 233 -11.95 -5.87 -3.06
C SER A 233 -11.47 -7.30 -3.38
N GLY A 234 -10.17 -7.51 -3.58
CA GLY A 234 -9.56 -8.79 -3.97
C GLY A 234 -9.79 -9.18 -5.44
N SER A 235 -10.45 -8.33 -6.22
CA SER A 235 -10.87 -8.62 -7.59
C SER A 235 -9.96 -7.98 -8.63
N LEU A 236 -9.16 -8.80 -9.32
CA LEU A 236 -8.29 -8.33 -10.41
C LEU A 236 -9.04 -7.51 -11.49
N PRO A 237 -10.24 -7.90 -11.96
CA PRO A 237 -10.98 -7.10 -12.94
C PRO A 237 -11.41 -5.72 -12.42
N GLN A 238 -11.65 -5.57 -11.11
CA GLN A 238 -11.95 -4.25 -10.53
C GLN A 238 -10.69 -3.39 -10.46
N TYR A 239 -9.57 -3.95 -10.03
CA TYR A 239 -8.29 -3.23 -10.02
C TYR A 239 -7.88 -2.78 -11.42
N LEU A 240 -7.95 -3.67 -12.41
CA LEU A 240 -7.72 -3.33 -13.81
C LEU A 240 -8.72 -2.29 -14.31
N GLY A 241 -9.99 -2.38 -13.94
CA GLY A 241 -11.00 -1.38 -14.29
C GLY A 241 -10.63 0.01 -13.76
N VAL A 242 -10.22 0.12 -12.50
CA VAL A 242 -9.79 1.40 -11.91
C VAL A 242 -8.54 1.94 -12.61
N ILE A 243 -7.53 1.10 -12.86
CA ILE A 243 -6.31 1.49 -13.57
C ILE A 243 -6.63 2.02 -14.97
N LEU A 244 -7.42 1.27 -15.74
CA LEU A 244 -7.79 1.62 -17.10
C LEU A 244 -8.65 2.89 -17.16
N VAL A 245 -9.62 3.04 -16.25
CA VAL A 245 -10.42 4.27 -16.15
C VAL A 245 -9.54 5.46 -15.81
N THR A 246 -8.64 5.33 -14.84
CA THR A 246 -7.77 6.44 -14.43
C THR A 246 -6.81 6.84 -15.56
N ALA A 247 -6.22 5.85 -16.24
CA ALA A 247 -5.34 6.05 -17.39
C ALA A 247 -6.07 6.66 -18.60
N ALA A 248 -7.38 6.42 -18.75
CA ALA A 248 -8.17 7.00 -19.83
C ALA A 248 -8.73 8.39 -19.47
N VAL A 249 -9.25 8.58 -18.26
CA VAL A 249 -9.92 9.84 -17.89
C VAL A 249 -8.94 11.01 -17.86
N ALA A 250 -7.74 10.85 -17.31
CA ALA A 250 -6.77 11.95 -17.23
C ALA A 250 -6.40 12.55 -18.60
N PRO A 251 -5.93 11.78 -19.61
CA PRO A 251 -5.71 12.30 -20.96
C PRO A 251 -7.02 12.61 -21.69
N GLY A 252 -8.09 11.85 -21.44
CA GLY A 252 -9.40 12.09 -22.06
C GLY A 252 -9.98 13.46 -21.71
N LEU A 253 -9.80 13.94 -20.48
CA LEU A 253 -10.20 15.28 -20.05
C LEU A 253 -9.43 16.37 -20.81
N LEU A 254 -8.17 16.14 -21.18
CA LEU A 254 -7.36 17.09 -21.97
C LEU A 254 -7.83 17.19 -23.44
N LEU A 255 -8.48 16.14 -23.95
CA LEU A 255 -9.11 16.16 -25.27
C LEU A 255 -10.42 16.97 -25.26
N ILE A 256 -11.02 17.23 -24.10
CA ILE A 256 -12.24 18.04 -24.02
C ILE A 256 -11.87 19.52 -24.22
N GLY A 257 -12.40 20.12 -25.28
CA GLY A 257 -12.19 21.55 -25.59
C GLY A 257 -10.94 21.85 -26.42
N SER A 258 -10.14 20.84 -26.78
CA SER A 258 -9.05 20.98 -27.75
C SER A 258 -9.53 20.57 -29.16
N SER A 259 -8.98 21.18 -30.21
CA SER A 259 -9.21 20.78 -31.60
C SER A 259 -8.27 19.64 -31.98
N TRP A 260 -8.52 18.46 -31.42
CA TRP A 260 -7.72 17.25 -31.66
C TRP A 260 -8.12 16.50 -32.93
N PHE A 261 -9.24 16.87 -33.56
CA PHE A 261 -9.66 16.27 -34.82
C PHE A 261 -8.89 16.93 -35.98
N PRO A 262 -8.07 16.18 -36.74
CA PRO A 262 -7.27 16.75 -37.82
C PRO A 262 -8.19 17.23 -38.95
N ALA A 263 -7.99 18.47 -39.38
CA ALA A 263 -8.74 19.07 -40.50
C ALA A 263 -8.39 18.41 -41.84
N ASP A 264 -7.13 17.98 -42.02
CA ASP A 264 -6.59 17.41 -43.25
C ASP A 264 -6.13 15.95 -43.06
N ALA A 265 -6.98 15.13 -42.43
CA ALA A 265 -6.65 13.74 -42.13
C ALA A 265 -6.63 12.85 -43.37
N VAL A 266 -5.50 12.23 -43.67
CA VAL A 266 -5.42 11.10 -44.62
C VAL A 266 -5.75 9.82 -43.86
N TRP A 267 -6.92 9.24 -44.12
CA TRP A 267 -7.42 8.07 -43.39
C TRP A 267 -6.83 6.74 -43.86
N ALA A 268 -6.41 6.66 -45.12
CA ALA A 268 -5.69 5.52 -45.68
C ALA A 268 -4.92 5.97 -46.92
N GLU A 269 -3.65 5.62 -47.00
CA GLU A 269 -2.79 5.91 -48.15
C GLU A 269 -2.89 4.79 -49.21
N SER A 270 -3.26 3.57 -48.78
CA SER A 270 -3.44 2.43 -49.67
C SER A 270 -4.71 1.63 -49.37
N PRO A 271 -5.31 0.97 -50.38
CA PRO A 271 -6.42 0.03 -50.16
C PRO A 271 -6.03 -1.13 -49.25
N LEU A 272 -4.75 -1.51 -49.23
CA LEU A 272 -4.22 -2.55 -48.36
C LEU A 272 -4.33 -2.14 -46.88
N GLN A 273 -3.95 -0.90 -46.52
CA GLN A 273 -4.10 -0.37 -45.16
C GLN A 273 -5.56 -0.43 -44.71
N LEU A 274 -6.50 0.03 -45.55
CA LEU A 274 -7.93 -0.01 -45.23
C LEU A 274 -8.43 -1.45 -45.04
N ALA A 275 -8.03 -2.38 -45.93
CA ALA A 275 -8.40 -3.78 -45.82
C ALA A 275 -7.87 -4.42 -44.53
N THR A 276 -6.62 -4.12 -44.13
CA THR A 276 -6.05 -4.61 -42.87
C THR A 276 -6.77 -4.04 -41.65
N VAL A 277 -7.15 -2.76 -41.63
CA VAL A 277 -7.92 -2.18 -40.52
C VAL A 277 -9.28 -2.85 -40.38
N VAL A 278 -10.02 -3.03 -41.49
CA VAL A 278 -11.30 -3.75 -41.49
C VAL A 278 -11.14 -5.18 -40.98
N ALA A 279 -10.07 -5.88 -41.40
CA ALA A 279 -9.78 -7.23 -40.93
C ALA A 279 -9.44 -7.28 -39.44
N VAL A 280 -8.63 -6.33 -38.91
CA VAL A 280 -8.35 -6.23 -37.47
C VAL A 280 -9.63 -6.01 -36.68
N VAL A 281 -10.51 -5.09 -37.11
CA VAL A 281 -11.78 -4.82 -36.44
C VAL A 281 -12.68 -6.06 -36.46
N ALA A 282 -12.79 -6.74 -37.60
CA ALA A 282 -13.56 -7.97 -37.72
C ALA A 282 -13.03 -9.09 -36.80
N CYS A 283 -11.71 -9.29 -36.76
CA CYS A 283 -11.08 -10.26 -35.87
C CYS A 283 -11.26 -9.88 -34.40
N ALA A 284 -11.07 -8.61 -34.03
CA ALA A 284 -11.26 -8.14 -32.65
C ALA A 284 -12.70 -8.36 -32.16
N LEU A 285 -13.70 -8.06 -32.99
CA LEU A 285 -15.10 -8.39 -32.71
C LEU A 285 -15.30 -9.91 -32.60
N GLY A 286 -14.68 -10.68 -33.51
CA GLY A 286 -14.70 -12.14 -33.48
C GLY A 286 -14.18 -12.73 -32.17
N VAL A 287 -13.06 -12.23 -31.63
CA VAL A 287 -12.50 -12.67 -30.34
C VAL A 287 -13.50 -12.48 -29.20
N VAL A 288 -14.22 -11.34 -29.17
CA VAL A 288 -15.19 -11.02 -28.11
C VAL A 288 -16.48 -11.86 -28.22
N LEU A 289 -16.87 -12.25 -29.43
CA LEU A 289 -18.11 -12.99 -29.69
C LEU A 289 -17.96 -14.51 -29.48
N VAL A 290 -16.74 -15.03 -29.65
CA VAL A 290 -16.49 -16.48 -29.60
C VAL A 290 -16.48 -17.00 -28.17
N ARG A 291 -17.17 -18.13 -27.95
CA ARG A 291 -17.30 -18.77 -26.63
C ARG A 291 -16.27 -19.85 -26.33
N ARG A 292 -15.56 -20.34 -27.35
CA ARG A 292 -14.54 -21.40 -27.22
C ARG A 292 -13.16 -20.77 -27.12
N ARG A 293 -12.37 -21.15 -26.11
CA ARG A 293 -11.04 -20.55 -25.86
C ARG A 293 -10.08 -20.78 -27.02
N PHE A 294 -10.09 -21.98 -27.60
CA PHE A 294 -9.26 -22.31 -28.76
C PHE A 294 -9.56 -21.38 -29.94
N ALA A 295 -10.84 -21.21 -30.29
CA ALA A 295 -11.22 -20.34 -31.39
C ALA A 295 -10.89 -18.86 -31.10
N ALA A 296 -11.02 -18.39 -29.85
CA ALA A 296 -10.60 -17.05 -29.47
C ALA A 296 -9.09 -16.84 -29.65
N VAL A 297 -8.26 -17.82 -29.26
CA VAL A 297 -6.80 -17.77 -29.48
C VAL A 297 -6.46 -17.80 -30.97
N MET A 298 -7.14 -18.60 -31.79
CA MET A 298 -6.89 -18.62 -33.24
C MET A 298 -7.24 -17.29 -33.91
N ILE A 299 -8.34 -16.64 -33.51
CA ILE A 299 -8.73 -15.33 -34.04
C ILE A 299 -7.78 -14.24 -33.52
N LEU A 300 -7.33 -14.32 -32.26
CA LEU A 300 -6.29 -13.44 -31.73
C LEU A 300 -4.98 -13.59 -32.51
N GLY A 301 -4.61 -14.83 -32.85
CA GLY A 301 -3.53 -15.14 -33.79
C GLY A 301 -3.69 -14.42 -35.12
N ALA A 302 -4.89 -14.51 -35.72
CA ALA A 302 -5.18 -13.83 -36.97
C ALA A 302 -5.03 -12.29 -36.85
N VAL A 303 -5.36 -11.67 -35.72
CA VAL A 303 -5.11 -10.24 -35.49
C VAL A 303 -3.62 -9.93 -35.64
N GLY A 304 -2.75 -10.71 -35.01
CA GLY A 304 -1.30 -10.50 -35.09
C GLY A 304 -0.75 -10.61 -36.51
N TYR A 305 -1.22 -11.57 -37.30
CA TYR A 305 -0.85 -11.69 -38.71
C TYR A 305 -1.37 -10.51 -39.55
N VAL A 306 -2.59 -10.04 -39.33
CA VAL A 306 -3.11 -8.86 -40.05
C VAL A 306 -2.31 -7.61 -39.68
N VAL A 307 -1.89 -7.46 -38.42
CA VAL A 307 -0.99 -6.38 -37.98
C VAL A 307 0.39 -6.50 -38.64
N GLY A 308 0.93 -7.71 -38.81
CA GLY A 308 2.18 -7.91 -39.56
C GLY A 308 2.06 -7.48 -41.03
N VAL A 309 0.92 -7.71 -41.68
CA VAL A 309 0.65 -7.18 -43.03
C VAL A 309 0.57 -5.65 -43.02
N LEU A 310 0.02 -5.04 -41.97
CA LEU A 310 0.02 -3.59 -41.81
C LEU A 310 1.45 -3.04 -41.70
N PHE A 311 2.36 -3.70 -40.99
CA PHE A 311 3.78 -3.31 -40.95
C PHE A 311 4.45 -3.38 -42.33
N ILE A 312 4.13 -4.38 -43.14
CA ILE A 312 4.60 -4.43 -44.54
C ILE A 312 4.05 -3.24 -45.33
N ALA A 313 2.79 -2.86 -45.12
CA ALA A 313 2.18 -1.70 -45.76
C ALA A 313 2.79 -0.34 -45.33
N TYR A 314 3.60 -0.33 -44.28
CA TYR A 314 4.38 0.83 -43.79
C TYR A 314 5.89 0.65 -44.01
N ASP A 315 6.31 -0.25 -44.90
CA ASP A 315 7.72 -0.52 -45.22
C ASP A 315 8.58 -0.89 -43.99
N ALA A 316 7.98 -1.60 -43.02
CA ALA A 316 8.63 -2.06 -41.79
C ALA A 316 8.83 -3.59 -41.78
N PRO A 317 9.72 -4.14 -42.62
CA PRO A 317 9.89 -5.60 -42.79
C PRO A 317 10.42 -6.29 -41.53
N ASP A 318 11.31 -5.68 -40.76
CA ASP A 318 11.81 -6.24 -39.49
C ASP A 318 10.70 -6.39 -38.45
N LEU A 319 9.81 -5.38 -38.35
CA LEU A 319 8.64 -5.43 -37.46
C LEU A 319 7.64 -6.49 -37.94
N ALA A 320 7.45 -6.64 -39.25
CA ALA A 320 6.58 -7.68 -39.80
C ALA A 320 7.11 -9.08 -39.50
N LEU A 321 8.41 -9.34 -39.74
CA LEU A 321 9.04 -10.63 -39.47
C LEU A 321 8.97 -10.99 -37.99
N THR A 322 9.34 -10.06 -37.10
CA THR A 322 9.23 -10.28 -35.65
C THR A 322 7.78 -10.56 -35.24
N GLN A 323 6.82 -9.79 -35.74
CA GLN A 323 5.40 -9.97 -35.42
C GLN A 323 4.88 -11.35 -35.84
N PHE A 324 5.16 -11.80 -37.07
CA PHE A 324 4.72 -13.13 -37.52
C PHE A 324 5.32 -14.26 -36.69
N LEU A 325 6.60 -14.14 -36.33
CA LEU A 325 7.29 -15.16 -35.55
C LEU A 325 6.80 -15.21 -34.10
N VAL A 326 6.68 -14.05 -33.44
CA VAL A 326 6.13 -13.95 -32.09
C VAL A 326 4.71 -14.51 -32.07
N GLU A 327 3.87 -14.13 -33.05
CA GLU A 327 2.49 -14.62 -33.13
C GLU A 327 2.42 -16.14 -33.31
N THR A 328 3.30 -16.70 -34.15
CA THR A 328 3.38 -18.15 -34.34
C THR A 328 3.75 -18.86 -33.04
N VAL A 329 4.77 -18.37 -32.34
CA VAL A 329 5.26 -18.99 -31.11
C VAL A 329 4.25 -18.84 -29.97
N ILE A 330 3.62 -17.67 -29.83
CA ILE A 330 2.65 -17.42 -28.76
C ILE A 330 1.35 -18.20 -28.96
N VAL A 331 0.87 -18.37 -30.21
CA VAL A 331 -0.28 -19.22 -30.50
C VAL A 331 0.00 -20.65 -30.07
N VAL A 332 1.19 -21.19 -30.37
CA VAL A 332 1.57 -22.53 -29.90
C VAL A 332 1.60 -22.58 -28.37
N ALA A 333 2.23 -21.61 -27.71
CA ALA A 333 2.26 -21.53 -26.25
C ALA A 333 0.85 -21.47 -25.64
N PHE A 334 -0.05 -20.66 -26.19
CA PHE A 334 -1.45 -20.60 -25.77
C PHE A 334 -2.18 -21.92 -25.96
N VAL A 335 -2.01 -22.59 -27.10
CA VAL A 335 -2.61 -23.91 -27.34
C VAL A 335 -2.14 -24.93 -26.30
N LEU A 336 -0.85 -24.91 -25.94
CA LEU A 336 -0.31 -25.77 -24.88
C LEU A 336 -0.92 -25.48 -23.50
N VAL A 337 -1.14 -24.21 -23.16
CA VAL A 337 -1.80 -23.80 -21.91
C VAL A 337 -3.28 -24.18 -21.93
N LEU A 338 -3.97 -23.93 -23.04
CA LEU A 338 -5.42 -24.16 -23.18
C LEU A 338 -5.80 -25.62 -23.03
N ARG A 339 -4.93 -26.57 -23.40
CA ARG A 339 -5.13 -28.00 -23.14
C ARG A 339 -5.32 -28.35 -21.65
N ARG A 340 -4.91 -27.46 -20.73
CA ARG A 340 -5.06 -27.63 -19.28
C ARG A 340 -6.27 -26.91 -18.69
N LEU A 341 -6.99 -26.16 -19.52
CA LEU A 341 -8.10 -25.32 -19.12
C LEU A 341 -9.40 -25.82 -19.77
N PRO A 342 -10.57 -25.49 -19.20
CA PRO A 342 -11.85 -25.80 -19.83
C PRO A 342 -11.96 -25.20 -21.24
N ASP A 343 -12.56 -25.91 -22.18
CA ASP A 343 -12.66 -25.48 -23.59
C ASP A 343 -13.47 -24.19 -23.80
N ARG A 344 -14.31 -23.81 -22.84
CA ARG A 344 -15.23 -22.67 -22.91
C ARG A 344 -14.92 -21.63 -21.83
N PHE A 345 -15.29 -20.38 -22.09
CA PHE A 345 -15.26 -19.33 -21.07
C PHE A 345 -16.39 -19.52 -20.06
N ASP A 346 -16.12 -19.25 -18.79
CA ASP A 346 -17.13 -19.29 -17.74
C ASP A 346 -18.08 -18.09 -17.88
N ILE A 347 -19.37 -18.35 -18.05
CA ILE A 347 -20.38 -17.30 -18.25
C ILE A 347 -20.93 -16.88 -16.88
N VAL A 348 -20.24 -15.97 -16.19
CA VAL A 348 -20.74 -15.41 -14.93
C VAL A 348 -21.57 -14.16 -15.20
N ARG A 349 -22.91 -14.32 -15.23
CA ARG A 349 -23.85 -13.25 -15.63
C ARG A 349 -24.22 -12.33 -14.46
N TRP A 350 -23.43 -11.29 -14.24
CA TRP A 350 -23.85 -10.14 -13.44
C TRP A 350 -24.06 -8.94 -14.36
N ARG A 351 -25.32 -8.65 -14.74
CA ARG A 351 -25.66 -7.59 -15.72
C ARG A 351 -25.00 -6.24 -15.42
N MET A 352 -24.90 -5.85 -14.15
CA MET A 352 -24.24 -4.60 -13.74
C MET A 352 -22.73 -4.63 -13.97
N ARG A 353 -22.07 -5.75 -13.67
CA ARG A 353 -20.62 -5.92 -13.86
C ARG A 353 -20.25 -5.94 -15.34
N GLU A 354 -21.07 -6.61 -16.13
CA GLU A 354 -20.93 -6.65 -17.59
C GLU A 354 -21.08 -5.25 -18.20
N ALA A 355 -22.12 -4.50 -17.79
CA ALA A 355 -22.30 -3.11 -18.21
C ALA A 355 -21.13 -2.21 -17.82
N TRP A 356 -20.60 -2.35 -16.60
CA TRP A 356 -19.40 -1.64 -16.15
C TRP A 356 -18.19 -1.97 -17.03
N GLN A 357 -17.91 -3.25 -17.29
CA GLN A 357 -16.78 -3.66 -18.12
C GLN A 357 -16.89 -3.13 -19.55
N ILE A 358 -18.08 -3.17 -20.15
CA ILE A 358 -18.34 -2.59 -21.47
C ILE A 358 -18.11 -1.07 -21.44
N GLY A 359 -18.67 -0.38 -20.44
CA GLY A 359 -18.50 1.06 -20.27
C GLY A 359 -17.03 1.48 -20.17
N VAL A 360 -16.26 0.78 -19.33
CA VAL A 360 -14.81 1.02 -19.19
C VAL A 360 -14.08 0.78 -20.52
N SER A 361 -14.34 -0.34 -21.20
CA SER A 361 -13.70 -0.65 -22.49
C SER A 361 -14.00 0.40 -23.56
N VAL A 362 -15.24 0.92 -23.62
CA VAL A 362 -15.62 1.99 -24.55
C VAL A 362 -14.91 3.30 -24.21
N ILE A 363 -14.89 3.71 -22.94
CA ILE A 363 -14.21 4.94 -22.51
C ILE A 363 -12.72 4.89 -22.86
N VAL A 364 -12.07 3.77 -22.54
CA VAL A 364 -10.64 3.55 -22.86
C VAL A 364 -10.43 3.58 -24.37
N GLY A 365 -11.23 2.85 -25.14
CA GLY A 365 -11.12 2.79 -26.59
C GLY A 365 -11.28 4.15 -27.26
N VAL A 366 -12.31 4.91 -26.89
CA VAL A 366 -12.55 6.27 -27.42
C VAL A 366 -11.42 7.22 -27.04
N THR A 367 -10.93 7.14 -25.80
CA THR A 367 -9.83 8.00 -25.35
C THR A 367 -8.54 7.70 -26.11
N VAL A 368 -8.15 6.43 -26.21
CA VAL A 368 -6.93 6.03 -26.92
C VAL A 368 -7.05 6.40 -28.41
N PHE A 369 -8.20 6.16 -29.03
CA PHE A 369 -8.46 6.56 -30.39
C PHE A 369 -8.33 8.09 -30.58
N GLY A 370 -8.98 8.88 -29.73
CA GLY A 370 -8.89 10.34 -29.77
C GLY A 370 -7.48 10.86 -29.55
N PHE A 371 -6.73 10.26 -28.62
CA PHE A 371 -5.33 10.60 -28.37
C PHE A 371 -4.43 10.29 -29.56
N LEU A 372 -4.56 9.09 -30.16
CA LEU A 372 -3.80 8.71 -31.35
C LEU A 372 -4.11 9.65 -32.52
N LEU A 373 -5.39 10.00 -32.70
CA LEU A 373 -5.81 10.94 -33.73
C LEU A 373 -5.22 12.35 -33.48
N ALA A 374 -5.20 12.81 -32.23
CA ALA A 374 -4.59 14.08 -31.84
C ALA A 374 -3.06 14.09 -32.09
N SER A 375 -2.40 12.94 -31.91
CA SER A 375 -0.95 12.80 -32.08
C SER A 375 -0.48 12.71 -33.53
N GLY A 376 -1.40 12.51 -34.49
CA GLY A 376 -1.08 12.36 -35.91
C GLY A 376 -0.77 13.67 -36.65
N GLY A 377 -0.82 14.83 -35.98
CA GLY A 377 -0.43 16.11 -36.58
C GLY A 377 1.08 16.22 -36.84
N PRO A 378 1.52 17.13 -37.73
CA PRO A 378 2.95 17.30 -38.03
C PRO A 378 3.74 17.67 -36.76
N ALA A 379 4.55 16.72 -36.29
CA ALA A 379 5.40 16.91 -35.12
C ALA A 379 6.63 17.79 -35.50
N PRO A 380 6.99 18.79 -34.69
CA PRO A 380 8.23 19.53 -34.89
C PRO A 380 9.42 18.60 -34.63
N GLN A 381 10.15 18.26 -35.68
CA GLN A 381 11.43 17.54 -35.72
C GLN A 381 11.56 16.37 -34.73
N THR A 382 11.24 15.17 -35.18
CA THR A 382 11.55 13.97 -34.42
C THR A 382 13.06 13.68 -34.49
N PRO A 383 13.70 13.17 -33.42
CA PRO A 383 15.10 12.75 -33.43
C PRO A 383 15.43 11.65 -34.47
N THR A 384 14.41 11.11 -35.14
CA THR A 384 14.50 10.05 -36.13
C THR A 384 15.46 10.40 -37.26
N ASP A 385 15.39 11.62 -37.80
CA ASP A 385 16.26 12.03 -38.92
C ASP A 385 17.74 12.02 -38.51
N ALA A 386 18.04 12.43 -37.27
CA ALA A 386 19.38 12.38 -36.71
C ALA A 386 19.87 10.94 -36.47
N MET A 387 18.98 10.02 -36.07
CA MET A 387 19.32 8.61 -35.89
C MET A 387 19.58 7.91 -37.23
N VAL A 388 18.74 8.16 -38.24
CA VAL A 388 18.91 7.61 -39.60
C VAL A 388 20.21 8.11 -40.22
N ALA A 389 20.51 9.41 -40.08
CA ALA A 389 21.76 9.99 -40.57
C ALA A 389 23.02 9.39 -39.91
N ARG A 390 22.91 8.92 -38.67
CA ARG A 390 24.01 8.30 -37.91
C ARG A 390 24.15 6.80 -38.13
N ALA A 391 23.11 6.09 -38.55
CA ALA A 391 23.15 4.63 -38.70
C ALA A 391 24.25 4.16 -39.67
N GLY A 392 24.41 4.83 -40.82
CA GLY A 392 25.49 4.52 -41.75
C GLY A 392 26.90 4.80 -41.19
N PRO A 393 27.21 6.05 -40.78
CA PRO A 393 28.54 6.40 -40.27
C PRO A 393 28.96 5.69 -38.98
N ASP A 394 28.05 5.57 -38.01
CA ASP A 394 28.37 5.09 -36.66
C ASP A 394 28.28 3.55 -36.56
N GLY A 395 27.25 2.92 -37.15
CA GLY A 395 27.06 1.46 -37.10
C GLY A 395 27.53 0.71 -38.35
N GLY A 396 27.72 1.41 -39.47
CA GLY A 396 28.34 0.85 -40.67
C GLY A 396 27.56 -0.30 -41.33
N GLY A 397 26.23 -0.29 -41.21
CA GLY A 397 25.32 -1.29 -41.80
C GLY A 397 24.23 -0.70 -42.68
N ALA A 398 23.73 -1.50 -43.62
CA ALA A 398 22.65 -1.08 -44.52
C ALA A 398 21.25 -1.20 -43.87
N ASN A 399 21.08 -2.07 -42.87
CA ASN A 399 19.82 -2.20 -42.14
C ASN A 399 19.73 -1.14 -41.03
N VAL A 400 19.09 -0.01 -41.34
CA VAL A 400 18.92 1.11 -40.41
C VAL A 400 18.24 0.71 -39.11
N VAL A 401 17.24 -0.19 -39.15
CA VAL A 401 16.52 -0.62 -37.95
C VAL A 401 17.43 -1.42 -37.04
N ASN A 402 18.11 -2.44 -37.58
CA ASN A 402 19.02 -3.27 -36.79
C ASN A 402 20.14 -2.43 -36.18
N VAL A 403 20.77 -1.55 -36.98
CA VAL A 403 21.84 -0.66 -36.50
C VAL A 403 21.35 0.29 -35.39
N ILE A 404 20.13 0.82 -35.50
CA ILE A 404 19.56 1.63 -34.41
C ILE A 404 19.43 0.79 -33.14
N LEU A 405 18.97 -0.46 -33.24
CA LEU A 405 18.79 -1.35 -32.09
C LEU A 405 20.13 -1.82 -31.49
N THR A 406 21.11 -2.18 -32.30
CA THR A 406 22.35 -2.83 -31.84
C THR A 406 23.49 -1.87 -31.54
N ASP A 407 23.49 -0.66 -32.11
CA ASP A 407 24.61 0.27 -32.00
C ASP A 407 24.20 1.62 -31.40
N ILE A 408 23.13 2.27 -31.91
CA ILE A 408 22.74 3.61 -31.44
C ILE A 408 21.94 3.55 -30.12
N ARG A 409 21.01 2.61 -30.01
CA ARG A 409 20.12 2.39 -28.86
C ARG A 409 20.30 0.99 -28.27
N ALA A 410 21.52 0.48 -28.32
CA ALA A 410 21.93 -0.82 -27.80
C ALA A 410 21.51 -1.08 -26.35
N LEU A 411 21.40 -0.03 -25.52
CA LEU A 411 20.91 -0.14 -24.15
C LEU A 411 19.45 -0.62 -24.06
N ASP A 412 18.60 -0.20 -24.99
CA ASP A 412 17.19 -0.62 -25.02
C ASP A 412 17.10 -2.11 -25.35
N THR A 413 17.84 -2.59 -26.35
CA THR A 413 17.91 -4.02 -26.68
C THR A 413 18.52 -4.83 -25.53
N LEU A 414 19.55 -4.33 -24.85
CA LEU A 414 20.10 -4.97 -23.66
C LEU A 414 19.05 -5.06 -22.53
N GLY A 415 18.26 -4.01 -22.33
CA GLY A 415 17.13 -3.99 -21.40
C GLY A 415 16.05 -4.99 -21.76
N GLU A 416 15.64 -5.04 -23.02
CA GLU A 416 14.64 -5.98 -23.54
C GLU A 416 15.06 -7.43 -23.33
N ILE A 417 16.28 -7.82 -23.73
CA ILE A 417 16.75 -9.20 -23.52
C ILE A 417 16.91 -9.53 -22.04
N THR A 418 17.22 -8.54 -21.20
CA THR A 418 17.26 -8.73 -19.73
C THR A 418 15.85 -9.02 -19.20
N VAL A 419 14.82 -8.28 -19.65
CA VAL A 419 13.42 -8.55 -19.29
C VAL A 419 12.99 -9.94 -19.77
N VAL A 420 13.36 -10.32 -21.00
CA VAL A 420 13.08 -11.65 -21.57
C VAL A 420 13.77 -12.76 -20.76
N ALA A 421 15.02 -12.56 -20.35
CA ALA A 421 15.77 -13.48 -19.49
C ALA A 421 15.12 -13.62 -18.10
N VAL A 422 14.71 -12.50 -17.48
CA VAL A 422 14.01 -12.49 -16.20
C VAL A 422 12.67 -13.23 -16.31
N ALA A 423 11.92 -13.03 -17.41
CA ALA A 423 10.69 -13.78 -17.67
C ALA A 423 10.95 -15.29 -17.78
N ALA A 424 12.02 -15.70 -18.47
CA ALA A 424 12.43 -17.10 -18.56
C ALA A 424 12.73 -17.71 -17.18
N LEU A 425 13.53 -17.01 -16.37
CA LEU A 425 13.86 -17.41 -15.00
C LEU A 425 12.61 -17.48 -14.13
N GLY A 426 11.68 -16.53 -14.28
CA GLY A 426 10.38 -16.54 -13.60
C GLY A 426 9.56 -17.80 -13.94
N VAL A 427 9.50 -18.17 -15.22
CA VAL A 427 8.83 -19.42 -15.65
C VAL A 427 9.51 -20.65 -15.06
N LEU A 428 10.84 -20.72 -15.10
CA LEU A 428 11.60 -21.83 -14.51
C LEU A 428 11.40 -21.92 -12.99
N ALA A 429 11.44 -20.80 -12.28
CA ALA A 429 11.22 -20.74 -10.83
C ALA A 429 9.79 -21.14 -10.44
N LEU A 430 8.77 -20.60 -11.13
CA LEU A 430 7.38 -20.96 -10.89
C LEU A 430 7.12 -22.44 -11.16
N THR A 431 7.67 -22.98 -12.25
CA THR A 431 7.52 -24.41 -12.57
C THR A 431 8.30 -25.32 -11.63
N ALA A 432 9.43 -24.84 -11.06
CA ALA A 432 10.15 -25.55 -10.00
C ALA A 432 9.38 -25.56 -8.68
N LEU A 433 8.75 -24.45 -8.28
CA LEU A 433 7.93 -24.36 -7.06
C LEU A 433 6.67 -25.22 -7.11
N LEU A 434 6.10 -25.39 -8.31
CA LEU A 434 4.92 -26.23 -8.52
C LEU A 434 5.25 -27.73 -8.59
N ARG A 435 6.52 -28.13 -8.37
CA ARG A 435 6.92 -29.53 -8.24
C ARG A 435 6.38 -30.11 -6.92
N PRO A 436 5.69 -31.26 -6.96
CA PRO A 436 5.52 -32.05 -5.75
C PRO A 436 6.91 -32.35 -5.17
N ARG A 437 7.15 -32.07 -3.89
CA ARG A 437 8.29 -32.66 -3.18
C ARG A 437 8.12 -34.18 -3.31
N ARG A 438 9.12 -34.85 -3.86
CA ARG A 438 9.21 -36.31 -3.73
C ARG A 438 9.50 -36.54 -2.25
N ASP A 439 8.50 -36.94 -1.48
CA ASP A 439 8.74 -37.51 -0.16
C ASP A 439 9.46 -38.84 -0.39
N GLY A 440 10.77 -38.85 -0.17
CA GLY A 440 11.62 -40.03 -0.30
C GLY A 440 12.98 -39.76 -0.97
N ASP A 441 13.81 -38.90 -0.39
CA ASP A 441 15.25 -38.80 -0.70
C ASP A 441 16.11 -39.76 0.17
N ASP A 442 15.49 -40.70 0.88
CA ASP A 442 16.16 -41.79 1.60
C ASP A 442 15.99 -43.14 0.86
N ALA A 443 16.47 -43.23 -0.39
CA ALA A 443 16.63 -44.51 -1.08
C ALA A 443 18.11 -44.71 -1.47
N PRO A 444 18.69 -45.88 -1.22
CA PRO A 444 20.14 -46.08 -1.29
C PRO A 444 20.65 -45.98 -2.73
N THR A 445 21.76 -45.25 -2.86
CA THR A 445 22.66 -45.18 -4.02
C THR A 445 22.97 -46.58 -4.56
N GLY A 446 22.55 -46.89 -5.79
CA GLY A 446 22.93 -48.17 -6.39
C GLY A 446 22.28 -48.56 -7.72
N THR A 447 21.21 -47.92 -8.17
CA THR A 447 20.60 -48.25 -9.46
C THR A 447 20.54 -46.99 -10.31
N GLU A 448 21.07 -47.09 -11.53
CA GLU A 448 21.02 -46.03 -12.56
C GLU A 448 19.70 -45.27 -12.46
N ALA A 449 19.80 -43.96 -12.22
CA ALA A 449 18.66 -43.08 -12.31
C ALA A 449 18.01 -43.33 -13.68
N PRO A 450 16.74 -43.78 -13.76
CA PRO A 450 16.10 -43.97 -15.04
C PRO A 450 16.17 -42.63 -15.74
N ALA A 451 16.77 -42.62 -16.94
CA ALA A 451 16.96 -41.44 -17.78
C ALA A 451 15.72 -40.56 -17.68
N ALA A 452 15.90 -39.31 -17.27
CA ALA A 452 14.81 -38.37 -17.04
C ALA A 452 13.81 -38.47 -18.19
N ALA A 453 12.63 -39.02 -17.90
CA ALA A 453 11.61 -39.24 -18.92
C ALA A 453 11.40 -37.92 -19.67
N PRO A 454 11.37 -37.93 -21.02
CA PRO A 454 11.19 -36.72 -21.81
C PRO A 454 9.92 -36.01 -21.34
N PRO A 455 9.87 -34.67 -21.40
CA PRO A 455 8.68 -33.98 -20.98
C PRO A 455 7.49 -34.48 -21.84
N PRO A 456 6.33 -34.76 -21.22
CA PRO A 456 5.24 -35.52 -21.81
C PRO A 456 4.38 -34.65 -22.73
N PHE A 457 4.99 -34.01 -23.72
CA PHE A 457 4.24 -33.22 -24.71
C PHE A 457 3.47 -34.11 -25.71
N LEU A 458 3.63 -35.43 -25.65
CA LEU A 458 3.43 -36.32 -26.80
C LEU A 458 2.80 -37.67 -26.43
N ASP A 459 1.58 -37.63 -25.90
CA ASP A 459 0.60 -38.66 -26.29
C ASP A 459 -0.03 -38.25 -27.64
N ALA A 460 0.79 -37.74 -28.57
CA ALA A 460 0.35 -37.40 -29.91
C ALA A 460 0.24 -38.71 -30.69
N VAL A 461 -0.91 -38.93 -31.34
CA VAL A 461 -1.02 -40.00 -32.34
C VAL A 461 0.14 -39.78 -33.32
N PRO A 462 1.09 -40.72 -33.45
CA PRO A 462 2.25 -40.53 -34.32
C PRO A 462 1.77 -40.27 -35.73
N SER A 463 2.04 -39.07 -36.25
CA SER A 463 1.77 -38.73 -37.65
C SER A 463 3.06 -38.90 -38.42
N SER A 464 3.14 -39.95 -39.22
CA SER A 464 4.29 -40.22 -40.10
C SER A 464 4.51 -39.08 -41.10
N VAL A 465 3.43 -38.42 -41.54
CA VAL A 465 3.49 -37.26 -42.43
C VAL A 465 4.13 -36.06 -41.74
N LEU A 466 3.71 -35.76 -40.50
CA LEU A 466 4.27 -34.64 -39.74
C LEU A 466 5.74 -34.88 -39.39
N ASP A 467 6.09 -36.10 -38.97
CA ASP A 467 7.47 -36.47 -38.69
C ASP A 467 8.36 -36.34 -39.94
N ALA A 468 7.94 -36.89 -41.08
CA ALA A 468 8.68 -36.77 -42.35
C ALA A 468 8.85 -35.30 -42.78
N ALA A 469 7.79 -34.49 -42.67
CA ALA A 469 7.85 -33.06 -43.00
C ALA A 469 8.83 -32.31 -42.10
N VAL A 470 8.85 -32.58 -40.79
CA VAL A 470 9.75 -31.93 -39.84
C VAL A 470 11.20 -32.35 -40.04
N ARG A 471 11.49 -33.61 -40.41
CA ARG A 471 12.87 -34.04 -40.73
C ARG A 471 13.51 -33.21 -41.84
N VAL A 472 12.71 -32.78 -42.83
CA VAL A 472 13.17 -31.92 -43.93
C VAL A 472 13.15 -30.45 -43.53
N THR A 473 12.08 -30.00 -42.89
CA THR A 473 11.87 -28.57 -42.59
C THR A 473 12.79 -28.08 -41.48
N PHE A 474 13.09 -28.90 -40.47
CA PHE A 474 13.87 -28.49 -39.30
C PHE A 474 15.28 -28.00 -39.66
N PRO A 475 16.11 -28.74 -40.43
CA PRO A 475 17.42 -28.23 -40.86
C PRO A 475 17.33 -26.94 -41.67
N ILE A 476 16.33 -26.82 -42.54
CA ILE A 476 16.11 -25.60 -43.35
C ILE A 476 15.82 -24.41 -42.45
N VAL A 477 14.95 -24.58 -41.44
CA VAL A 477 14.62 -23.53 -40.48
C VAL A 477 15.84 -23.15 -39.62
N MET A 478 16.69 -24.10 -39.25
CA MET A 478 17.93 -23.79 -38.52
C MET A 478 18.94 -23.02 -39.39
N VAL A 479 19.08 -23.39 -40.66
CA VAL A 479 19.92 -22.65 -41.61
C VAL A 479 19.36 -21.26 -41.84
N LEU A 480 18.04 -21.11 -41.97
CA LEU A 480 17.39 -19.81 -42.08
C LEU A 480 17.62 -18.95 -40.83
N ALA A 481 17.52 -19.52 -39.62
CA ALA A 481 17.82 -18.80 -38.40
C ALA A 481 19.27 -18.29 -38.38
N LEU A 482 20.23 -19.12 -38.77
CA LEU A 482 21.63 -18.71 -38.87
C LEU A 482 21.84 -17.64 -39.95
N PHE A 483 21.19 -17.78 -41.10
CA PHE A 483 21.22 -16.77 -42.16
C PHE A 483 20.72 -15.42 -41.64
N LEU A 484 19.56 -15.38 -40.98
CA LEU A 484 18.96 -14.15 -40.45
C LEU A 484 19.82 -13.52 -39.34
N LEU A 485 20.53 -14.33 -38.55
CA LEU A 485 21.50 -13.84 -37.57
C LEU A 485 22.69 -13.15 -38.26
N LEU A 486 23.23 -13.77 -39.31
CA LEU A 486 24.40 -13.27 -40.02
C LEU A 486 24.08 -12.09 -40.96
N SER A 487 22.88 -12.04 -41.53
CA SER A 487 22.46 -11.01 -42.49
C SER A 487 21.86 -9.77 -41.83
N GLY A 488 21.56 -9.81 -40.52
CA GLY A 488 20.80 -8.77 -39.81
C GLY A 488 21.40 -7.36 -39.90
N HIS A 489 22.72 -7.26 -40.05
CA HIS A 489 23.44 -5.99 -40.20
C HIS A 489 23.07 -5.22 -41.48
N ASP A 490 22.71 -5.95 -42.55
CA ASP A 490 22.52 -5.38 -43.89
C ASP A 490 21.14 -5.66 -44.51
N ALA A 491 20.41 -6.64 -43.99
CA ALA A 491 19.09 -7.05 -44.45
C ALA A 491 18.17 -7.32 -43.25
N PRO A 492 16.84 -7.36 -43.46
CA PRO A 492 15.90 -7.64 -42.38
C PRO A 492 16.23 -8.96 -41.64
N GLY A 493 16.31 -8.92 -40.31
CA GLY A 493 16.84 -10.02 -39.52
C GLY A 493 17.38 -9.61 -38.14
N GLY A 494 18.48 -10.22 -37.72
CA GLY A 494 19.15 -9.95 -36.45
C GLY A 494 18.95 -11.05 -35.40
N GLY A 495 19.58 -10.86 -34.23
CA GLY A 495 19.65 -11.87 -33.17
C GLY A 495 18.27 -12.31 -32.63
N PHE A 496 17.34 -11.37 -32.51
CA PHE A 496 16.01 -11.63 -31.97
C PHE A 496 15.16 -12.50 -32.91
N VAL A 497 15.05 -12.09 -34.19
CA VAL A 497 14.33 -12.82 -35.25
C VAL A 497 14.91 -14.22 -35.41
N ALA A 498 16.23 -14.33 -35.53
CA ALA A 498 16.92 -15.60 -35.63
C ALA A 498 16.62 -16.53 -34.45
N GLY A 499 16.61 -15.99 -33.22
CA GLY A 499 16.29 -16.74 -32.01
C GLY A 499 14.86 -17.29 -32.03
N LEU A 500 13.89 -16.50 -32.49
CA LEU A 500 12.50 -16.92 -32.65
C LEU A 500 12.31 -17.97 -33.74
N VAL A 501 12.97 -17.83 -34.89
CA VAL A 501 12.95 -18.85 -35.97
C VAL A 501 13.53 -20.17 -35.47
N ALA A 502 14.68 -20.12 -34.78
CA ALA A 502 15.28 -21.30 -34.17
C ALA A 502 14.35 -21.93 -33.13
N ALA A 503 13.72 -21.11 -32.27
CA ALA A 503 12.75 -21.58 -31.30
C ALA A 503 11.53 -22.23 -31.97
N ALA A 504 10.96 -21.63 -33.02
CA ALA A 504 9.85 -22.21 -33.77
C ALA A 504 10.21 -23.56 -34.40
N GLY A 505 11.42 -23.70 -34.95
CA GLY A 505 11.92 -24.99 -35.42
C GLY A 505 12.02 -26.03 -34.31
N LEU A 506 12.53 -25.65 -33.14
CA LEU A 506 12.59 -26.52 -31.96
C LEU A 506 11.21 -26.91 -31.44
N VAL A 507 10.24 -25.99 -31.45
CA VAL A 507 8.83 -26.25 -31.13
C VAL A 507 8.25 -27.29 -32.08
N LEU A 508 8.40 -27.08 -33.39
CA LEU A 508 7.90 -28.00 -34.42
C LEU A 508 8.51 -29.38 -34.25
N ARG A 509 9.82 -29.46 -33.99
CA ARG A 509 10.50 -30.72 -33.71
C ARG A 509 9.98 -31.38 -32.44
N ALA A 510 9.82 -30.62 -31.36
CA ALA A 510 9.29 -31.13 -30.10
C ALA A 510 7.84 -31.63 -30.25
N VAL A 511 7.02 -31.04 -31.12
CA VAL A 511 5.63 -31.48 -31.35
C VAL A 511 5.56 -32.69 -32.30
N ALA A 512 6.47 -32.80 -33.26
CA ALA A 512 6.43 -33.87 -34.27
C ALA A 512 7.20 -35.14 -33.87
N GLN A 513 8.26 -35.01 -33.06
CA GLN A 513 9.22 -36.06 -32.76
C GLN A 513 9.41 -36.27 -31.25
N PRO A 514 8.52 -37.04 -30.61
CA PRO A 514 8.59 -37.32 -29.18
C PRO A 514 9.82 -38.03 -28.69
N ASP A 515 10.22 -39.00 -29.47
CA ASP A 515 11.27 -39.92 -29.11
C ASP A 515 12.65 -39.39 -29.54
N ALA A 516 12.70 -38.19 -30.13
CA ALA A 516 13.96 -37.52 -30.43
C ALA A 516 14.75 -37.29 -29.12
N PRO A 517 16.09 -37.37 -29.17
CA PRO A 517 16.92 -37.16 -27.99
C PRO A 517 16.52 -35.83 -27.35
N PRO A 518 16.25 -35.82 -26.04
CA PRO A 518 15.79 -34.62 -25.38
C PRO A 518 16.83 -33.53 -25.62
N LEU A 519 16.39 -32.34 -26.04
CA LEU A 519 17.25 -31.18 -25.88
C LEU A 519 17.74 -31.18 -24.43
N ARG A 520 18.98 -30.78 -24.17
CA ARG A 520 19.50 -30.72 -22.80
C ARG A 520 18.86 -29.54 -22.05
N TRP A 521 17.56 -29.65 -21.78
CA TRP A 521 16.68 -28.66 -21.14
C TRP A 521 17.16 -28.28 -19.73
N GLU A 522 18.04 -29.11 -19.15
CA GLU A 522 18.67 -28.88 -17.85
C GLU A 522 19.69 -27.73 -17.87
N ARG A 523 20.11 -27.26 -19.05
CA ARG A 523 21.11 -26.18 -19.22
C ARG A 523 20.53 -24.91 -19.84
N VAL A 524 19.22 -24.72 -19.77
CA VAL A 524 18.55 -23.54 -20.33
C VAL A 524 18.97 -22.26 -19.61
N ASP A 525 19.24 -22.37 -18.31
CA ASP A 525 19.88 -21.35 -17.49
C ASP A 525 21.24 -20.92 -18.03
N LEU A 526 22.08 -21.86 -18.49
CA LEU A 526 23.37 -21.55 -19.12
C LEU A 526 23.21 -20.87 -20.48
N LEU A 527 22.16 -21.20 -21.23
CA LEU A 527 21.89 -20.56 -22.53
C LEU A 527 21.41 -19.12 -22.36
N VAL A 528 20.46 -18.89 -21.43
CA VAL A 528 19.95 -17.55 -21.11
C VAL A 528 21.01 -16.71 -20.41
N GLY A 529 21.63 -17.23 -19.35
CA GLY A 529 22.66 -16.52 -18.60
C GLY A 529 23.93 -16.30 -19.42
N GLY A 530 24.37 -17.30 -20.19
CA GLY A 530 25.51 -17.20 -21.09
C GLY A 530 25.27 -16.19 -22.22
N GLY A 531 24.08 -16.21 -22.83
CA GLY A 531 23.71 -15.22 -23.86
C GLY A 531 23.71 -13.79 -23.30
N LEU A 532 23.15 -13.59 -22.11
CA LEU A 532 23.16 -12.28 -21.45
C LEU A 532 24.59 -11.84 -21.08
N LEU A 533 25.43 -12.74 -20.59
CA LEU A 533 26.84 -12.46 -20.30
C LEU A 533 27.62 -12.09 -21.56
N VAL A 534 27.35 -12.73 -22.69
CA VAL A 534 27.95 -12.37 -23.98
C VAL A 534 27.51 -10.97 -24.40
N ALA A 535 26.21 -10.67 -24.36
CA ALA A 535 25.69 -9.35 -24.72
C ALA A 535 26.25 -8.23 -23.83
N VAL A 536 26.24 -8.41 -22.51
CA VAL A 536 26.82 -7.46 -21.54
C VAL A 536 28.34 -7.36 -21.73
N GLY A 537 29.01 -8.48 -21.97
CA GLY A 537 30.46 -8.54 -22.14
C GLY A 537 30.91 -7.74 -23.36
N VAL A 538 30.24 -7.90 -24.50
CA VAL A 538 30.51 -7.13 -25.72
C VAL A 538 30.19 -5.65 -25.52
N ALA A 539 29.03 -5.33 -24.92
CA ALA A 539 28.63 -3.97 -24.61
C ALA A 539 29.64 -3.23 -23.71
N ALA A 540 30.30 -3.94 -22.78
CA ALA A 540 31.27 -3.37 -21.85
C ALA A 540 32.73 -3.47 -22.35
N ALA A 541 33.00 -4.20 -23.45
CA ALA A 541 34.36 -4.50 -23.91
C ALA A 541 35.12 -3.25 -24.41
N SER A 542 34.41 -2.23 -24.88
CA SER A 542 34.94 -0.95 -25.34
C SER A 542 35.47 -0.06 -24.21
N TRP A 543 34.87 -0.12 -23.01
CA TRP A 543 35.30 0.67 -21.85
C TRP A 543 36.80 0.54 -21.54
N PRO A 544 37.37 -0.67 -21.33
CA PRO A 544 38.79 -0.81 -21.01
C PRO A 544 39.71 -0.41 -22.17
N LEU A 545 39.18 -0.31 -23.41
CA LEU A 545 39.91 0.14 -24.59
C LEU A 545 39.93 1.68 -24.73
N GLY A 546 39.28 2.40 -23.82
CA GLY A 546 39.25 3.87 -23.78
C GLY A 546 38.14 4.50 -24.64
N THR A 547 37.21 3.69 -25.17
CA THR A 547 36.00 4.16 -25.86
C THR A 547 34.76 4.05 -24.96
N ASP A 548 33.66 4.66 -25.40
CA ASP A 548 32.41 4.66 -24.64
C ASP A 548 31.78 3.26 -24.56
N VAL A 549 31.03 2.99 -23.49
CA VAL A 549 30.24 1.76 -23.35
C VAL A 549 29.20 1.66 -24.46
N LEU A 550 28.96 0.44 -24.95
CA LEU A 550 28.10 0.13 -26.09
C LEU A 550 28.64 0.61 -27.44
N ASP A 551 29.86 1.13 -27.50
CA ASP A 551 30.58 1.21 -28.77
C ASP A 551 30.95 -0.22 -29.20
N MET A 552 30.18 -0.77 -30.13
CA MET A 552 30.30 -2.15 -30.57
C MET A 552 31.55 -2.37 -31.43
N GLY A 553 32.05 -1.31 -32.09
CA GLY A 553 33.19 -1.38 -33.01
C GLY A 553 33.04 -2.42 -34.12
N ALA A 554 34.06 -2.52 -34.98
CA ALA A 554 34.12 -3.58 -35.97
C ALA A 554 35.57 -3.98 -36.26
N VAL A 555 35.79 -5.29 -36.40
CA VAL A 555 37.07 -5.85 -36.82
C VAL A 555 36.94 -6.30 -38.26
N SER A 556 37.76 -5.75 -39.16
CA SER A 556 37.82 -6.17 -40.55
C SER A 556 39.05 -7.05 -40.79
N ALA A 557 38.84 -8.24 -41.34
CA ALA A 557 39.90 -9.16 -41.73
C ALA A 557 39.78 -9.46 -43.22
N THR A 558 40.90 -9.37 -43.95
CA THR A 558 40.93 -9.76 -45.37
C THR A 558 41.30 -11.23 -45.46
N ILE A 559 40.33 -12.09 -45.79
CA ILE A 559 40.55 -13.52 -45.91
C ILE A 559 40.87 -13.83 -47.38
N PRO A 560 41.98 -14.53 -47.70
CA PRO A 560 42.25 -14.96 -49.07
C PRO A 560 41.10 -15.86 -49.53
N ILE A 561 40.46 -15.52 -50.66
CA ILE A 561 39.25 -16.13 -51.27
C ILE A 561 37.93 -15.41 -50.95
N LEU A 562 37.71 -14.93 -49.71
CA LEU A 562 36.43 -14.33 -49.29
C LEU A 562 36.41 -12.79 -49.31
N GLY A 563 37.57 -12.15 -49.53
CA GLY A 563 37.68 -10.69 -49.53
C GLY A 563 37.72 -10.10 -48.11
N THR A 564 37.40 -8.81 -47.98
CA THR A 564 37.32 -8.11 -46.69
C THR A 564 36.04 -8.51 -45.95
N VAL A 565 36.18 -9.32 -44.90
CA VAL A 565 35.08 -9.69 -44.00
C VAL A 565 35.10 -8.76 -42.79
N LYS A 566 34.02 -8.01 -42.60
CA LYS A 566 33.81 -7.14 -41.43
C LYS A 566 32.98 -7.91 -40.40
N ILE A 567 33.56 -8.19 -39.24
CA ILE A 567 32.84 -8.77 -38.09
C ILE A 567 32.67 -7.63 -37.08
N GLY A 568 31.45 -7.09 -37.00
CA GLY A 568 31.08 -6.09 -36.01
C GLY A 568 30.90 -6.70 -34.63
N GLY A 569 31.18 -5.94 -33.56
CA GLY A 569 30.75 -6.35 -32.21
C GLY A 569 29.24 -6.54 -32.14
N ALA A 570 28.47 -5.82 -32.96
CA ALA A 570 27.03 -5.97 -33.14
C ALA A 570 26.61 -7.42 -33.43
N LEU A 571 27.37 -8.19 -34.24
CA LEU A 571 27.06 -9.59 -34.51
C LEU A 571 27.23 -10.48 -33.26
N VAL A 572 28.24 -10.20 -32.45
CA VAL A 572 28.49 -10.95 -31.20
C VAL A 572 27.46 -10.58 -30.14
N PHE A 573 27.05 -9.31 -30.10
CA PHE A 573 25.93 -8.85 -29.30
C PHE A 573 24.63 -9.58 -29.71
N ASP A 574 24.33 -9.65 -31.01
CA ASP A 574 23.20 -10.39 -31.57
C ASP A 574 23.25 -11.89 -31.31
N LEU A 575 24.44 -12.50 -31.25
CA LEU A 575 24.60 -13.88 -30.82
C LEU A 575 24.16 -14.08 -29.35
N GLY A 576 24.45 -13.10 -28.49
CA GLY A 576 23.96 -13.05 -27.11
C GLY A 576 22.43 -12.94 -27.07
N VAL A 577 21.85 -12.02 -27.84
CA VAL A 577 20.40 -11.84 -28.00
C VAL A 577 19.74 -13.15 -28.47
N PHE A 578 20.28 -13.77 -29.51
CA PHE A 578 19.83 -15.05 -30.07
C PHE A 578 19.79 -16.14 -29.00
N ALA A 579 20.85 -16.28 -28.21
CA ALA A 579 20.93 -17.28 -27.15
C ALA A 579 19.88 -17.04 -26.05
N VAL A 580 19.69 -15.78 -25.63
CA VAL A 580 18.66 -15.42 -24.64
C VAL A 580 17.27 -15.76 -25.16
N VAL A 581 16.91 -15.31 -26.37
CA VAL A 581 15.58 -15.53 -26.95
C VAL A 581 15.30 -17.02 -27.12
N LEU A 582 16.25 -17.75 -27.70
CA LEU A 582 16.16 -19.20 -27.88
C LEU A 582 15.97 -19.92 -26.53
N GLY A 583 16.81 -19.58 -25.54
CA GLY A 583 16.74 -20.13 -24.19
C GLY A 583 15.40 -19.86 -23.51
N THR A 584 14.87 -18.64 -23.64
CA THR A 584 13.57 -18.27 -23.07
C THR A 584 12.42 -19.06 -23.68
N MET A 585 12.38 -19.20 -25.00
CA MET A 585 11.33 -19.97 -25.65
C MET A 585 11.40 -21.45 -25.26
N VAL A 586 12.61 -22.00 -25.19
CA VAL A 586 12.88 -23.34 -24.70
C VAL A 586 12.42 -23.49 -23.23
N ALA A 587 12.66 -22.50 -22.37
CA ALA A 587 12.21 -22.47 -20.98
C ALA A 587 10.67 -22.48 -20.86
N ILE A 588 9.98 -21.67 -21.67
CA ILE A 588 8.51 -21.57 -21.69
C ILE A 588 7.89 -22.91 -22.07
N LEU A 589 8.35 -23.52 -23.16
CA LEU A 589 7.86 -24.82 -23.61
C LEU A 589 8.09 -25.91 -22.57
N HIS A 590 9.26 -25.90 -21.97
CA HIS A 590 9.62 -26.85 -20.92
C HIS A 590 8.73 -26.73 -19.68
N GLY A 591 8.46 -25.50 -19.24
CA GLY A 591 7.57 -25.22 -18.12
C GLY A 591 6.12 -25.66 -18.39
N LEU A 592 5.62 -25.37 -19.58
CA LEU A 592 4.25 -25.67 -20.01
C LEU A 592 4.03 -27.14 -20.41
N GLY A 593 5.10 -27.88 -20.70
CA GLY A 593 5.05 -29.26 -21.18
C GLY A 593 4.95 -30.35 -20.12
N ARG A 594 5.26 -30.06 -18.85
CA ARG A 594 5.34 -31.08 -17.79
C ARG A 594 3.97 -31.47 -17.21
N ARG A 595 3.53 -32.73 -17.33
CA ARG A 595 2.33 -33.27 -16.63
C ARG A 595 2.52 -33.17 -15.12
N ARG A 596 1.46 -32.77 -14.40
CA ARG A 596 1.21 -33.26 -13.04
C ARG A 596 0.74 -34.70 -13.19
N LEU A 597 1.52 -35.68 -12.75
CA LEU A 597 0.97 -37.02 -12.55
C LEU A 597 -0.13 -36.90 -11.48
N PRO A 598 -1.34 -37.42 -11.71
CA PRO A 598 -2.27 -37.63 -10.61
C PRO A 598 -1.55 -38.45 -9.54
N GLY A 599 -1.63 -38.04 -8.28
CA GLY A 599 -1.24 -38.92 -7.18
C GLY A 599 -1.98 -40.26 -7.30
N PRO A 600 -1.42 -41.36 -6.75
CA PRO A 600 -2.03 -42.68 -6.85
C PRO A 600 -3.52 -42.64 -6.47
N PRO A 601 -4.39 -43.37 -7.17
CA PRO A 601 -5.83 -43.38 -6.89
C PRO A 601 -6.05 -43.97 -5.49
N GLY A 602 -6.28 -43.11 -4.50
CA GLY A 602 -6.42 -43.56 -3.12
C GLY A 602 -6.53 -42.48 -2.05
N THR A 603 -6.32 -41.19 -2.36
CA THR A 603 -6.54 -40.12 -1.38
C THR A 603 -7.48 -39.07 -1.95
N THR A 604 -8.78 -39.37 -1.91
CA THR A 604 -9.80 -38.32 -1.84
C THR A 604 -9.44 -37.42 -0.66
N PRO A 605 -9.26 -36.10 -0.84
CA PRO A 605 -9.27 -35.19 0.28
C PRO A 605 -10.72 -35.14 0.75
N THR A 606 -11.09 -35.96 1.73
CA THR A 606 -12.25 -35.70 2.60
C THR A 606 -11.90 -34.52 3.51
N GLY A 607 -11.67 -33.36 2.88
CA GLY A 607 -11.64 -32.07 3.54
C GLY A 607 -12.99 -31.43 3.32
N THR A 608 -13.96 -31.79 4.16
CA THR A 608 -15.09 -30.89 4.41
C THR A 608 -14.49 -29.56 4.85
N ALA A 609 -14.60 -28.54 4.01
CA ALA A 609 -14.32 -27.17 4.42
C ALA A 609 -15.14 -26.91 5.70
N PRO A 610 -14.54 -26.45 6.81
CA PRO A 610 -15.31 -26.13 7.99
C PRO A 610 -16.34 -25.06 7.60
N PRO A 611 -17.61 -25.21 7.99
CA PRO A 611 -18.61 -24.20 7.68
C PRO A 611 -18.15 -22.88 8.30
N LEU A 612 -18.10 -21.83 7.47
CA LEU A 612 -17.90 -20.46 7.93
C LEU A 612 -18.89 -20.19 9.07
N ARG A 613 -18.36 -20.13 10.30
CA ARG A 613 -19.11 -19.69 11.46
C ARG A 613 -19.59 -18.28 11.14
N LYS A 614 -20.91 -18.14 10.93
CA LYS A 614 -21.59 -16.86 11.10
C LYS A 614 -21.40 -16.49 12.57
N GLU A 615 -20.42 -15.64 12.85
CA GLU A 615 -20.39 -14.90 14.10
C GLU A 615 -21.61 -13.97 14.09
N THR A 616 -22.64 -14.39 14.83
CA THR A 616 -23.69 -13.51 15.30
C THR A 616 -23.06 -12.47 16.23
N SER A 617 -23.17 -11.19 15.85
CA SER A 617 -22.89 -10.04 16.72
C SER A 617 -23.61 -10.16 18.08
N PRO A 618 -22.98 -9.77 19.18
CA PRO A 618 -23.68 -9.08 20.26
C PRO A 618 -24.01 -7.63 19.89
#